data_AF-A0A447TY52-F1
#
_entry.id   AF-A0A447TY52-F1
#
_cell.length_a   1.000
_cell.length_b   1.000
_cell.length_c   1.000
_cell.angle_alpha   90.00
_cell.angle_beta   90.00
_cell.angle_gamma   90.00
#
_symmetry.space_group_name_H-M   'P 1'
#
loop_
_entity.id
_entity.type
_entity.pdbx_description
1 polymer ?
#
loop_
_entity_poly.entity_id
_entity_poly.type
_entity_poly.pdbx_seq_one_letter_code
_entity_poly.pdbx_strand_id
1 'polypeptide(L)'
;MEIYENEHDQVDAIKRFFAENGKALAVGVILGVGALVGWRYWSSHQTESARAASLAYQNAVTAVSADKPDSIPAAEKFAAENKNTYGALASMELAQQFVDKNELKKAEAQLQQGLAATSDEKSQSGD
;
A
#
# COMPACT_ATOMS: atom_id res chain seq x y z
N MET A 1 6.65 58.21 -25.21
CA MET A 1 6.72 56.82 -24.71
C MET A 1 5.72 56.78 -23.56
N GLU A 2 4.45 56.56 -23.90
CA GLU A 2 3.33 56.59 -22.97
C GLU A 2 3.23 55.21 -22.31
N ILE A 3 3.56 55.13 -21.02
CA ILE A 3 3.55 53.91 -20.21
C ILE A 3 2.38 54.02 -19.24
N TYR A 4 1.14 54.09 -19.73
CA TYR A 4 -0.05 54.12 -18.87
C TYR A 4 -1.29 53.55 -19.58
N GLU A 5 -1.24 52.29 -20.04
CA GLU A 5 -2.46 51.56 -20.45
C GLU A 5 -2.49 50.07 -20.03
N ASN A 6 -1.41 49.54 -19.43
CA ASN A 6 -1.34 48.09 -19.21
C ASN A 6 -2.05 47.60 -17.93
N GLU A 7 -2.28 48.50 -16.97
CA GLU A 7 -2.74 48.10 -15.63
C GLU A 7 -4.26 47.95 -15.56
N HIS A 8 -5.02 48.78 -16.28
CA HIS A 8 -6.49 48.76 -16.25
C HIS A 8 -7.08 47.69 -17.19
N ASP A 9 -6.48 47.47 -18.36
CA ASP A 9 -6.96 46.50 -19.35
C ASP A 9 -6.71 45.04 -18.95
N GLN A 10 -5.64 44.76 -18.20
CA GLN A 10 -5.37 43.41 -17.72
C GLN A 10 -6.44 42.92 -16.74
N VAL A 11 -6.89 43.78 -15.82
CA VAL A 11 -7.91 43.41 -14.83
C VAL A 11 -9.26 43.18 -15.48
N ASP A 12 -9.59 43.95 -16.52
CA ASP A 12 -10.85 43.78 -17.27
C ASP A 12 -10.82 42.53 -18.16
N ALA A 13 -9.67 42.18 -18.74
CA ALA A 13 -9.48 40.92 -19.46
C ALA A 13 -9.62 39.70 -18.54
N ILE A 14 -9.03 39.74 -17.34
CA ILE A 14 -9.18 38.67 -16.33
C ILE A 14 -10.63 38.59 -15.85
N LYS A 15 -11.29 39.72 -15.56
CA LYS A 15 -12.70 39.73 -15.16
C LYS A 15 -13.61 39.14 -16.24
N ARG A 16 -13.40 39.51 -17.51
CA ARG A 16 -14.14 38.91 -18.63
C ARG A 16 -13.88 37.41 -18.75
N PHE A 17 -12.62 36.99 -18.64
CA PHE A 17 -12.27 35.57 -18.69
C PHE A 17 -13.01 34.75 -17.63
N PHE A 18 -13.04 35.21 -16.38
CA PHE A 18 -13.78 34.55 -15.30
C PHE A 18 -15.31 34.66 -15.46
N ALA A 19 -15.82 35.78 -15.97
CA ALA A 19 -17.25 35.96 -16.23
C ALA A 19 -17.75 35.03 -17.35
N GLU A 20 -16.94 34.84 -18.40
CA GLU A 20 -17.27 33.99 -19.54
C GLU A 20 -17.03 32.50 -19.25
N ASN A 21 -15.95 32.17 -18.54
CA ASN A 21 -15.51 30.78 -18.33
C ASN A 21 -15.76 30.24 -16.91
N GLY A 22 -16.35 31.04 -16.01
CA GLY A 22 -16.49 30.71 -14.59
C GLY A 22 -17.21 29.38 -14.33
N LYS A 23 -18.18 29.01 -15.18
CA LYS A 23 -18.84 27.69 -15.09
C LYS A 23 -17.89 26.54 -15.44
N ALA A 24 -17.10 26.68 -16.49
CA ALA A 24 -16.12 25.67 -16.90
C ALA A 24 -14.97 25.55 -15.88
N LEU A 25 -14.51 26.67 -15.33
CA LEU A 25 -13.53 26.71 -14.23
C LEU A 25 -14.06 26.01 -12.99
N ALA A 26 -15.31 26.28 -12.58
CA ALA A 26 -15.92 25.62 -11.42
C ALA A 26 -16.00 24.09 -11.61
N VAL A 27 -16.41 23.64 -12.80
CA VAL A 27 -16.44 22.21 -13.14
C VAL A 27 -15.03 21.61 -13.12
N GLY A 28 -14.04 22.30 -13.71
CA GLY A 28 -12.64 21.87 -13.70
C GLY A 28 -12.07 21.73 -12.30
N VAL A 29 -12.37 22.67 -11.40
CA VAL A 29 -11.94 22.60 -9.99
C VAL A 29 -12.59 21.43 -9.27
N ILE A 30 -13.91 21.22 -9.44
CA ILE A 30 -14.61 20.09 -8.80
C ILE A 30 -14.05 18.75 -9.29
N LEU A 31 -13.83 18.61 -10.60
CA LEU A 31 -13.25 17.40 -11.18
C LEU A 31 -11.80 17.19 -10.69
N GLY A 32 -10.99 18.24 -10.65
CA GLY A 32 -9.61 18.18 -10.17
C GLY A 32 -9.51 17.77 -8.70
N VAL A 33 -10.34 18.37 -7.84
CA VAL A 33 -10.40 18.01 -6.41
C VAL A 33 -10.93 16.60 -6.23
N GLY A 34 -11.97 16.21 -6.96
CA GLY A 34 -12.52 14.85 -6.93
C GLY A 34 -11.47 13.80 -7.32
N ALA A 35 -10.72 14.05 -8.40
CA ALA A 35 -9.64 13.17 -8.84
C ALA A 35 -8.51 13.07 -7.80
N LEU A 36 -8.09 14.21 -7.22
CA LEU A 36 -7.06 14.22 -6.17
C LEU A 36 -7.49 13.48 -4.91
N VAL A 37 -8.72 13.70 -4.43
CA VAL A 37 -9.25 13.02 -3.24
C VAL A 37 -9.44 11.53 -3.51
N GLY A 38 -9.95 11.15 -4.68
CA GLY A 38 -10.06 9.75 -5.09
C GLY A 38 -8.71 9.05 -5.16
N TRP A 39 -7.72 9.68 -5.81
CA TRP A 39 -6.35 9.17 -5.88
C TRP A 39 -5.70 9.05 -4.50
N ARG A 40 -5.88 10.07 -3.65
CA ARG A 40 -5.37 10.07 -2.28
C ARG A 40 -6.02 8.98 -1.44
N TYR A 41 -7.32 8.74 -1.57
CA TYR A 41 -8.02 7.67 -0.86
C TYR A 41 -7.50 6.29 -1.25
N TRP A 42 -7.40 6.02 -2.55
CA TRP A 42 -6.83 4.77 -3.06
C TRP A 42 -5.37 4.57 -2.62
N SER A 43 -4.54 5.61 -2.75
CA SER A 43 -3.14 5.59 -2.32
C SER A 43 -2.99 5.39 -0.81
N SER A 44 -3.81 6.07 0.01
CA SER A 44 -3.83 5.89 1.47
C SER A 44 -4.18 4.47 1.86
N HIS A 45 -5.17 3.86 1.21
CA HIS A 45 -5.56 2.49 1.53
C HIS A 45 -4.43 1.50 1.24
N GLN A 46 -3.72 1.69 0.12
CA GLN A 46 -2.56 0.88 -0.22
C GLN A 46 -1.38 1.10 0.75
N THR A 47 -1.11 2.34 1.16
CA THR A 47 0.02 2.68 2.04
C THR A 47 -0.23 2.37 3.52
N GLU A 48 -1.44 2.55 4.03
CA GLU A 48 -1.81 2.21 5.41
C GLU A 48 -1.77 0.69 5.62
N SER A 49 -2.27 -0.07 4.64
CA SER A 49 -2.22 -1.54 4.65
C SER A 49 -0.79 -2.07 4.66
N ALA A 50 0.08 -1.49 3.80
CA ALA A 50 1.49 -1.88 3.76
C ALA A 50 2.23 -1.59 5.08
N ARG A 51 1.92 -0.47 5.75
CA ARG A 51 2.55 -0.08 7.01
C ARG A 51 2.09 -0.94 8.18
N ALA A 52 0.79 -1.23 8.27
CA ALA A 52 0.22 -2.10 9.29
C ALA A 52 0.73 -3.55 9.13
N ALA A 53 0.75 -4.07 7.90
CA ALA A 53 1.27 -5.40 7.60
C ALA A 53 2.79 -5.49 7.88
N SER A 54 3.57 -4.46 7.56
CA SER A 54 4.99 -4.40 7.89
C SER A 54 5.24 -4.42 9.41
N LEU A 55 4.47 -3.67 10.20
CA LEU A 55 4.58 -3.69 11.66
C LEU A 55 4.20 -5.06 12.25
N ALA A 56 3.14 -5.67 11.74
CA ALA A 56 2.69 -6.98 12.18
C ALA A 56 3.71 -8.08 11.83
N TYR A 57 4.28 -8.03 10.62
CA TYR A 57 5.39 -8.90 10.20
C TYR A 57 6.60 -8.73 11.11
N GLN A 58 7.02 -7.49 11.35
CA GLN A 58 8.19 -7.20 12.18
C GLN A 58 7.99 -7.74 13.60
N ASN A 59 6.79 -7.60 14.19
CA ASN A 59 6.48 -8.19 15.49
C ASN A 59 6.46 -9.72 15.48
N ALA A 60 5.91 -10.35 14.42
CA ALA A 60 5.80 -11.80 14.33
C ALA A 60 7.15 -12.48 14.07
N VAL A 61 7.99 -11.90 13.22
CA VAL A 61 9.25 -12.52 12.75
C VAL A 61 10.44 -12.18 13.64
N THR A 62 10.48 -11.01 14.29
CA THR A 62 11.59 -10.66 15.21
C THR A 62 11.76 -11.68 16.33
N ALA A 63 10.68 -12.31 16.79
CA ALA A 63 10.75 -13.34 17.82
C ALA A 63 11.25 -14.70 17.29
N VAL A 64 10.98 -15.02 16.02
CA VAL A 64 11.42 -16.24 15.33
C VAL A 64 12.90 -16.18 14.97
N SER A 65 13.38 -15.06 14.44
CA SER A 65 14.80 -14.88 14.14
C SER A 65 15.67 -14.81 15.41
N ALA A 66 15.07 -14.58 16.58
CA ALA A 66 15.74 -14.64 17.88
C ALA A 66 15.76 -16.07 18.50
N ASP A 67 15.34 -17.08 17.74
CA ASP A 67 15.28 -18.50 18.13
C ASP A 67 14.54 -18.75 19.46
N LYS A 68 13.53 -17.93 19.75
CA LYS A 68 12.69 -18.14 20.94
C LYS A 68 11.70 -19.26 20.64
N PRO A 69 11.69 -20.38 21.40
CA PRO A 69 10.81 -21.51 21.10
C PRO A 69 9.31 -21.16 21.11
N ASP A 70 8.91 -20.15 21.89
CA ASP A 70 7.52 -19.67 21.98
C ASP A 70 7.05 -18.85 20.76
N SER A 71 7.94 -18.50 19.83
CA SER A 71 7.59 -17.67 18.66
C SER A 71 7.11 -18.48 17.46
N ILE A 72 7.41 -19.78 17.40
CA ILE A 72 7.00 -20.66 16.30
C ILE A 72 5.47 -20.64 16.12
N PRO A 73 4.64 -20.87 17.16
CA PRO A 73 3.18 -20.88 16.98
C PRO A 73 2.60 -19.52 16.58
N ALA A 74 3.19 -18.43 17.08
CA ALA A 74 2.76 -17.07 16.74
C ALA A 74 3.05 -16.74 15.28
N ALA A 75 4.21 -17.17 14.77
CA ALA A 75 4.57 -16.98 13.37
C ALA A 75 3.80 -17.92 12.43
N GLU A 76 3.53 -19.16 12.83
CA GLU A 76 2.68 -20.07 12.06
C GLU A 76 1.28 -19.50 11.89
N LYS A 77 0.72 -18.95 12.98
CA LYS A 77 -0.57 -18.25 12.96
C LYS A 77 -0.52 -17.03 12.05
N PHE A 78 0.51 -16.19 12.18
CA PHE A 78 0.67 -15.02 11.32
C PHE A 78 0.75 -15.41 9.84
N ALA A 79 1.56 -16.41 9.50
CA ALA A 79 1.70 -16.90 8.14
C ALA A 79 0.39 -17.48 7.58
N ALA A 80 -0.44 -18.10 8.43
CA ALA A 80 -1.73 -18.66 8.02
C ALA A 80 -2.81 -17.58 7.83
N GLU A 81 -2.77 -16.53 8.65
CA GLU A 81 -3.76 -15.44 8.60
C GLU A 81 -3.45 -14.40 7.50
N ASN A 82 -2.20 -14.30 7.05
CA ASN A 82 -1.77 -13.27 6.10
C ASN A 82 -1.45 -13.86 4.72
N LYS A 83 -2.44 -13.84 3.81
CA LYS A 83 -2.28 -14.31 2.42
C LYS A 83 -1.71 -13.22 1.50
N ASN A 84 -0.53 -12.73 1.84
CA ASN A 84 0.17 -11.70 1.08
C ASN A 84 1.68 -11.97 1.15
N THR A 85 2.46 -11.13 0.50
CA THR A 85 3.93 -11.16 0.54
C THR A 85 4.50 -11.33 1.96
N TYR A 86 3.89 -10.73 3.00
CA TYR A 86 4.40 -10.84 4.38
C TYR A 86 4.15 -12.20 5.02
N GLY A 87 3.01 -12.84 4.77
CA GLY A 87 2.80 -14.22 5.24
C GLY A 87 3.68 -15.22 4.50
N ALA A 88 3.96 -14.98 3.21
CA ALA A 88 4.94 -15.78 2.47
C ALA A 88 6.36 -15.68 3.05
N LEU A 89 6.79 -14.46 3.42
CA LEU A 89 8.07 -14.25 4.11
C LEU A 89 8.10 -14.92 5.48
N ALA A 90 7.01 -14.87 6.25
CA ALA A 90 6.94 -15.54 7.55
C ALA A 90 7.01 -17.07 7.42
N SER A 91 6.34 -17.64 6.42
CA SER A 91 6.46 -19.07 6.07
C SER A 91 7.89 -19.46 5.67
N MET A 92 8.62 -18.61 4.95
CA MET A 92 10.02 -18.87 4.61
C MET A 92 10.93 -18.90 5.86
N GLU A 93 10.76 -17.95 6.78
CA GLU A 93 11.55 -17.92 8.02
C GLU A 93 11.28 -19.17 8.89
N LEU A 94 10.01 -19.57 9.00
CA LEU A 94 9.63 -20.80 9.69
C LEU A 94 10.21 -22.04 9.03
N ALA A 95 10.26 -22.07 7.69
CA ALA A 95 10.88 -23.16 6.97
C ALA A 95 12.37 -23.28 7.27
N GLN A 96 13.10 -22.15 7.32
CA GLN A 96 14.51 -22.14 7.72
C GLN A 96 14.71 -22.72 9.13
N GLN A 97 13.91 -22.27 10.10
CA GLN A 97 13.89 -22.78 11.47
C GLN A 97 13.64 -24.29 11.55
N PHE A 98 12.69 -24.81 10.77
CA PHE A 98 12.41 -26.23 10.71
C PHE A 98 13.52 -27.02 10.01
N VAL A 99 14.19 -26.45 9.01
CA VAL A 99 15.39 -27.05 8.40
C VAL A 99 16.52 -27.17 9.41
N ASP A 100 16.78 -26.12 10.19
CA ASP A 100 17.84 -26.11 11.22
C ASP A 100 17.56 -27.16 12.32
N LYS A 101 16.28 -27.42 12.60
CA LYS A 101 15.82 -28.48 13.53
C LYS A 101 15.69 -29.86 12.88
N ASN A 102 16.07 -29.99 11.61
CA ASN A 102 15.95 -31.21 10.80
C ASN A 102 14.50 -31.74 10.66
N GLU A 103 13.51 -30.87 10.85
CA GLU A 103 12.07 -31.12 10.70
C GLU A 103 11.60 -30.85 9.26
N LEU A 104 12.21 -31.52 8.29
CA LEU A 104 12.06 -31.20 6.85
C LEU A 104 10.61 -31.23 6.34
N LYS A 105 9.75 -32.10 6.89
CA LYS A 105 8.32 -32.14 6.52
C LYS A 105 7.57 -30.88 6.91
N LYS A 106 7.90 -30.27 8.05
CA LYS A 106 7.29 -29.01 8.50
C LYS A 106 7.82 -27.84 7.68
N ALA A 107 9.11 -27.87 7.33
CA ALA A 107 9.68 -26.88 6.42
C ALA A 107 9.00 -26.91 5.05
N GLU A 108 8.79 -28.10 4.48
CA GLU A 108 8.07 -28.26 3.21
C GLU A 108 6.64 -27.70 3.30
N ALA A 109 5.90 -28.03 4.37
CA ALA A 109 4.55 -27.53 4.57
C ALA A 109 4.50 -25.99 4.64
N GLN A 110 5.46 -25.37 5.32
CA GLN A 110 5.55 -23.92 5.39
C GLN A 110 5.87 -23.29 4.03
N LEU A 111 6.79 -23.87 3.26
CA LEU A 111 7.10 -23.38 1.90
C LEU A 111 5.90 -23.50 0.96
N GLN A 112 5.14 -24.59 1.04
CA GLN A 112 3.90 -24.76 0.28
C GLN A 112 2.85 -23.71 0.67
N GLN A 113 2.73 -23.41 1.96
CA GLN A 113 1.84 -22.35 2.45
C GLN A 113 2.26 -20.97 1.94
N GLY A 114 3.55 -20.65 1.97
CA GLY A 114 4.06 -19.38 1.44
C GLY A 114 3.83 -19.23 -0.07
N LEU A 115 3.98 -20.31 -0.84
CA LEU A 115 3.65 -20.33 -2.27
C LEU A 115 2.16 -20.04 -2.52
N ALA A 116 1.27 -20.64 -1.71
CA ALA A 116 -0.16 -20.38 -1.81
C ALA A 116 -0.52 -18.91 -1.45
N ALA A 117 0.14 -18.33 -0.44
CA ALA A 117 -0.08 -16.95 -0.04
C ALA A 117 0.23 -15.92 -1.15
N THR A 118 1.28 -16.16 -1.94
CA THR A 118 1.64 -15.28 -3.08
C THR A 118 0.75 -15.47 -4.31
N SER A 119 0.10 -16.63 -4.45
CA SER A 119 -0.78 -16.95 -5.58
C SER A 119 -2.17 -16.30 -5.43
N ASP A 120 -2.67 -16.22 -4.19
CA ASP A 120 -3.94 -15.55 -3.87
C ASP A 120 -3.83 -14.01 -4.02
N GLU A 121 -2.68 -13.41 -3.66
CA GLU A 121 -2.43 -11.97 -3.84
C GLU A 121 -2.57 -11.55 -5.32
N LYS A 122 -2.02 -12.36 -6.22
CA LYS A 122 -2.06 -12.12 -7.67
C LYS A 122 -3.48 -12.17 -8.26
N SER A 123 -4.42 -12.80 -7.57
CA SER A 123 -5.83 -12.87 -7.97
C SER A 123 -6.65 -11.68 -7.43
N GLN A 124 -6.17 -11.00 -6.37
CA GLN A 124 -6.83 -9.83 -5.79
C GLN A 124 -6.33 -8.50 -6.36
N SER A 125 -5.13 -8.45 -6.95
CA SER A 125 -4.58 -7.24 -7.60
C SER A 125 -5.07 -7.02 -9.04
N GLY A 126 -6.08 -7.76 -9.49
CA GLY A 126 -6.56 -7.82 -10.87
C GLY A 126 -7.84 -7.03 -11.18
N ASP A 127 -8.34 -6.22 -10.24
CA ASP A 127 -9.50 -5.32 -10.43
C ASP A 127 -9.08 -3.85 -10.25
#